data_AF-A0A955RM35-F1
#
_entry.id   AF-A0A955RM35-F1
#
_cell.length_a   1.000
_cell.length_b   1.000
_cell.length_c   1.000
_cell.angle_alpha   90.00
_cell.angle_beta   90.00
_cell.angle_gamma   90.00
#
_symmetry.space_group_name_H-M   'P 1'
#
loop_
_entity.id
_entity.type
_entity.pdbx_description
1 polymer ?
#
loop_
_entity_poly.entity_id
_entity_poly.type
_entity_poly.pdbx_seq_one_letter_code
_entity_poly.pdbx_strand_id
1 'polypeptide(L)'
;MQLAQLSEIILKKIKSNTTISCSDWPDRISIPSKITKSIKNLSRYTDPKNSKKELPSGWEYEQSILFFDGELLLSEPTAGNYERVKPKHSFSASPQYVSNSKMFFDLKVDNRKYKSKEYMTDSLVGRDLTYGFIASFHTHPKRIIQTKSIYSFYSVADLTSLIYGNIPMIGLIWGNSYWLACKSSSSKIPPLDVLDLITKEEFQSGIPGVIDMVKQNLLMYDLVFYQASLGNILRRI
;
A
#
# COMPACT_ATOMS: atom_id res chain seq x y z
N MET A 1 22.44 -2.34 -8.38
CA MET A 1 21.29 -2.59 -7.47
C MET A 1 20.78 -1.25 -6.97
N GLN A 2 19.63 -0.80 -7.46
CA GLN A 2 19.12 0.56 -7.20
C GLN A 2 18.18 0.56 -6.00
N LEU A 3 18.46 1.43 -5.02
CA LEU A 3 17.52 1.78 -3.94
C LEU A 3 16.79 3.04 -4.39
N ALA A 4 15.47 2.97 -4.51
CA ALA A 4 14.66 4.15 -4.74
C ALA A 4 13.84 4.47 -3.49
N GLN A 5 13.64 5.76 -3.24
CA GLN A 5 12.59 6.16 -2.31
C GLN A 5 11.23 5.94 -2.97
N LEU A 6 10.26 5.46 -2.19
CA LEU A 6 8.90 5.27 -2.67
C LEU A 6 8.36 6.53 -3.39
N SER A 7 8.65 7.71 -2.83
CA SER A 7 8.34 9.03 -3.39
C SER A 7 8.90 9.29 -4.80
N GLU A 8 10.10 8.80 -5.12
CA GLU A 8 10.75 9.03 -6.41
C GLU A 8 10.12 8.21 -7.53
N ILE A 9 9.76 6.95 -7.24
CA ILE A 9 9.06 6.06 -8.18
C ILE A 9 7.69 6.66 -8.52
N ILE A 10 7.02 7.19 -7.50
CA ILE A 10 5.72 7.85 -7.60
C ILE A 10 5.82 9.13 -8.42
N LEU A 11 6.82 9.97 -8.14
CA LEU A 11 7.02 11.21 -8.88
C LEU A 11 7.29 10.94 -10.36
N LYS A 12 8.06 9.89 -10.68
CA LYS A 12 8.22 9.44 -12.07
C LYS A 12 6.88 9.06 -12.68
N LYS A 13 6.09 8.22 -12.01
CA LYS A 13 4.76 7.79 -12.49
C LYS A 13 3.82 8.97 -12.76
N ILE A 14 3.66 9.86 -11.79
CA ILE A 14 2.65 10.92 -11.89
C ILE A 14 3.07 11.95 -12.94
N LYS A 15 4.37 12.24 -13.08
CA LYS A 15 4.85 13.21 -14.07
C LYS A 15 4.88 12.70 -15.50
N SER A 16 5.20 11.42 -15.70
CA SER A 16 5.42 10.91 -17.04
C SER A 16 4.12 10.55 -17.77
N ASN A 17 3.02 10.31 -17.05
CA ASN A 17 1.79 9.69 -17.59
C ASN A 17 2.09 8.43 -18.44
N THR A 18 3.25 7.82 -18.24
CA THR A 18 3.70 6.66 -19.03
C THR A 18 3.24 5.38 -18.38
N THR A 19 2.99 4.38 -19.22
CA THR A 19 2.85 3.00 -18.80
C THR A 19 4.11 2.54 -18.06
N ILE A 20 3.93 2.02 -16.84
CA ILE A 20 5.01 1.43 -16.04
C ILE A 20 5.17 -0.03 -16.49
N SER A 21 6.35 -0.38 -16.97
CA SER A 21 6.74 -1.77 -17.20
C SER A 21 7.22 -2.43 -15.91
N CYS A 22 7.27 -3.76 -15.87
CA CYS A 22 7.87 -4.50 -14.75
C CYS A 22 9.34 -4.13 -14.50
N SER A 23 10.06 -3.63 -15.52
CA SER A 23 11.47 -3.26 -15.41
C SER A 23 11.70 -1.88 -14.79
N ASP A 24 10.70 -1.01 -14.80
CA ASP A 24 10.78 0.33 -14.20
C ASP A 24 10.73 0.29 -12.66
N TRP A 25 10.25 -0.82 -12.10
CA TRP A 25 10.19 -1.06 -10.67
C TRP A 25 11.59 -1.41 -10.12
N PRO A 26 12.09 -0.70 -9.09
CA PRO A 26 13.44 -0.88 -8.57
C PRO A 26 13.63 -2.20 -7.82
N ASP A 27 14.87 -2.60 -7.57
CA ASP A 27 15.16 -3.82 -6.78
C ASP A 27 14.72 -3.67 -5.31
N ARG A 28 14.74 -2.43 -4.79
CA ARG A 28 14.44 -2.13 -3.39
C ARG A 28 13.65 -0.84 -3.26
N ILE A 29 12.66 -0.86 -2.36
CA ILE A 29 11.84 0.29 -2.00
C ILE A 29 12.07 0.61 -0.53
N SER A 30 12.45 1.86 -0.23
CA SER A 30 12.44 2.35 1.15
C SER A 30 11.14 3.07 1.47
N ILE A 31 10.48 2.65 2.54
CA ILE A 31 9.32 3.33 3.12
C ILE A 31 9.79 4.15 4.34
N PRO A 32 9.37 5.42 4.50
CA PRO A 32 9.71 6.20 5.68
C PRO A 32 9.33 5.48 6.99
N SER A 33 10.18 5.62 8.00
CA SER A 33 10.01 4.92 9.31
C SER A 33 8.67 5.26 9.98
N LYS A 34 8.23 6.53 9.90
CA LYS A 34 6.92 6.97 10.41
C LYS A 34 5.77 6.21 9.77
N ILE A 35 5.82 6.02 8.44
CA ILE A 35 4.80 5.31 7.69
C ILE A 35 4.85 3.82 8.02
N THR A 36 6.04 3.24 7.98
CA THR A 36 6.27 1.84 8.35
C THR A 36 5.67 1.56 9.72
N LYS A 37 5.94 2.41 10.73
CA LYS A 37 5.40 2.27 12.09
C LYS A 37 3.86 2.31 12.13
N SER A 38 3.23 3.19 11.36
CA SER A 38 1.78 3.26 11.26
C SER A 38 1.19 1.99 10.64
N ILE A 39 1.74 1.54 9.51
CA ILE A 39 1.35 0.30 8.83
C ILE A 39 1.52 -0.88 9.80
N LYS A 40 2.64 -0.98 10.53
CA LYS A 40 2.83 -2.04 11.54
C LYS A 40 1.73 -2.06 12.60
N ASN A 41 1.23 -0.88 12.98
CA ASN A 41 0.19 -0.79 13.98
C ASN A 41 -1.17 -1.24 13.43
N LEU A 42 -1.36 -1.30 12.11
CA LEU A 42 -2.60 -1.74 11.48
C LEU A 42 -2.94 -3.20 11.87
N SER A 43 -1.95 -4.10 11.94
CA SER A 43 -2.18 -5.50 12.35
C SER A 43 -2.65 -5.64 13.81
N ARG A 44 -2.45 -4.61 14.65
CA ARG A 44 -2.93 -4.60 16.04
C ARG A 44 -4.45 -4.46 16.13
N TYR A 45 -5.08 -3.89 15.10
CA TYR A 45 -6.54 -3.77 15.04
C TYR A 45 -7.19 -5.08 14.62
N THR A 46 -6.48 -5.88 13.81
CA THR A 46 -6.98 -7.17 13.30
C THR A 46 -6.74 -8.34 14.24
N ASP A 47 -5.57 -8.42 14.92
CA ASP A 47 -5.20 -9.58 15.76
C ASP A 47 -5.13 -9.28 17.28
N PRO A 48 -5.88 -10.05 18.12
CA PRO A 48 -5.89 -9.94 19.59
C PRO A 48 -4.53 -9.90 20.27
N LYS A 49 -3.55 -10.68 19.79
CA LYS A 49 -2.28 -10.88 20.50
C LYS A 49 -1.42 -9.60 20.53
N ASN A 50 -1.78 -8.61 19.71
CA ASN A 50 -1.02 -7.38 19.55
C ASN A 50 -1.71 -6.14 20.18
N SER A 51 -2.89 -6.28 20.81
CA SER A 51 -3.64 -5.18 21.43
C SER A 51 -3.65 -5.27 22.96
N LYS A 52 -3.15 -4.24 23.65
CA LYS A 52 -3.28 -4.07 25.13
C LYS A 52 -4.61 -3.41 25.55
N LYS A 53 -5.50 -3.12 24.61
CA LYS A 53 -6.82 -2.50 24.85
C LYS A 53 -7.92 -3.36 24.25
N GLU A 54 -9.07 -3.33 24.91
CA GLU A 54 -10.24 -4.19 24.71
C GLU A 54 -10.68 -4.30 23.24
N LEU A 55 -10.88 -5.56 22.84
CA LEU A 55 -11.57 -6.10 21.66
C LEU A 55 -10.91 -5.91 20.27
N PRO A 56 -10.16 -6.93 19.79
CA PRO A 56 -9.98 -7.11 18.35
C PRO A 56 -11.33 -7.43 17.70
N SER A 57 -11.65 -6.77 16.60
CA SER A 57 -12.88 -7.04 15.86
C SER A 57 -12.81 -8.33 15.04
N GLY A 58 -11.60 -8.83 14.77
CA GLY A 58 -11.37 -9.87 13.78
C GLY A 58 -11.66 -9.37 12.35
N TRP A 59 -11.74 -8.07 12.14
CA TRP A 59 -11.99 -7.48 10.83
C TRP A 59 -10.69 -7.17 10.09
N GLU A 60 -10.81 -7.08 8.77
CA GLU A 60 -9.81 -6.43 7.93
C GLU A 60 -9.74 -4.94 8.25
N TYR A 61 -8.53 -4.39 8.20
CA TYR A 61 -8.30 -2.96 8.30
C TYR A 61 -7.46 -2.50 7.13
N GLU A 62 -7.66 -1.27 6.73
CA GLU A 62 -6.94 -0.61 5.64
C GLU A 62 -6.38 0.74 6.08
N GLN A 63 -5.22 1.09 5.54
CA GLN A 63 -4.68 2.43 5.59
C GLN A 63 -4.05 2.81 4.25
N SER A 64 -4.42 3.97 3.72
CA SER A 64 -3.89 4.50 2.46
C SER A 64 -2.69 5.41 2.68
N ILE A 65 -1.70 5.29 1.79
CA ILE A 65 -0.61 6.23 1.60
C ILE A 65 -0.99 7.17 0.46
N LEU A 66 -0.84 8.47 0.71
CA LEU A 66 -1.06 9.52 -0.26
C LEU A 66 0.22 10.30 -0.48
N PHE A 67 0.34 10.94 -1.64
CA PHE A 67 1.43 11.84 -1.95
C PHE A 67 0.88 13.24 -2.21
N PHE A 68 1.57 14.25 -1.71
CA PHE A 68 1.33 15.65 -2.03
C PHE A 68 2.67 16.39 -2.08
N ASP A 69 3.08 16.75 -3.29
CA ASP A 69 4.24 17.60 -3.59
C ASP A 69 5.48 17.34 -2.73
N GLY A 70 6.02 16.13 -2.86
CA GLY A 70 7.23 15.67 -2.16
C GLY A 70 6.98 15.05 -0.79
N GLU A 71 5.76 15.17 -0.24
CA GLU A 71 5.40 14.63 1.07
C GLU A 71 4.48 13.42 0.95
N LEU A 72 4.73 12.42 1.80
CA LEU A 72 3.83 11.28 1.97
C LEU A 72 2.91 11.51 3.17
N LEU A 73 1.62 11.28 2.97
CA LEU A 73 0.57 11.41 3.96
C LEU A 73 -0.05 10.03 4.21
N LEU A 74 -0.75 9.90 5.34
CA LEU A 74 -1.48 8.69 5.69
C LEU A 74 -2.94 9.02 6.00
N SER A 75 -3.83 8.16 5.53
CA SER A 75 -5.21 8.13 6.02
C SER A 75 -5.27 7.58 7.44
N GLU A 76 -6.43 7.71 8.07
CA GLU A 76 -6.72 6.95 9.28
C GLU A 76 -6.97 5.47 8.92
N PRO A 77 -6.71 4.54 9.85
CA PRO A 77 -7.15 3.16 9.70
C PRO A 77 -8.67 3.07 9.53
N THR A 78 -9.13 2.37 8.50
CA THR A 78 -10.55 2.09 8.25
C THR A 78 -10.82 0.61 8.42
N ALA A 79 -11.87 0.27 9.16
CA ALA A 79 -12.28 -1.10 9.40
C ALA A 79 -13.20 -1.58 8.26
N GLY A 80 -12.99 -2.82 7.82
CA GLY A 80 -13.85 -3.56 6.92
C GLY A 80 -14.79 -4.50 7.68
N ASN A 81 -14.86 -5.73 7.19
CA ASN A 81 -15.46 -6.86 7.88
C ASN A 81 -14.51 -8.08 7.80
N TYR A 82 -15.03 -9.29 8.03
CA TYR A 82 -14.23 -10.53 7.97
C TYR A 82 -13.81 -10.98 6.56
N GLU A 83 -14.38 -10.37 5.51
CA GLU A 83 -14.21 -10.78 4.11
C GLU A 83 -13.54 -9.72 3.24
N ARG A 84 -13.77 -8.43 3.55
CA ARG A 84 -13.22 -7.31 2.80
C ARG A 84 -13.27 -6.01 3.59
N VAL A 85 -12.32 -5.14 3.30
CA VAL A 85 -12.42 -3.69 3.53
C VAL A 85 -12.94 -2.98 2.27
N LYS A 86 -13.85 -2.01 2.44
CA LYS A 86 -14.31 -1.14 1.35
C LYS A 86 -13.70 0.24 1.54
N PRO A 87 -12.54 0.53 0.91
CA PRO A 87 -11.92 1.83 1.05
C PRO A 87 -12.86 2.94 0.62
N LYS A 88 -13.07 3.91 1.51
CA LYS A 88 -13.72 5.20 1.19
C LYS A 88 -12.81 6.35 1.56
N HIS A 89 -11.50 6.18 1.31
CA HIS A 89 -10.55 7.23 1.58
C HIS A 89 -10.76 8.40 0.62
N SER A 90 -10.68 9.61 1.14
CA SER A 90 -10.81 10.84 0.36
C SER A 90 -9.61 11.75 0.62
N PHE A 91 -9.21 12.46 -0.43
CA PHE A 91 -8.13 13.44 -0.36
C PHE A 91 -8.54 14.71 -1.07
N SER A 92 -8.33 15.85 -0.41
CA SER A 92 -8.51 17.15 -1.04
C SER A 92 -7.36 18.06 -0.65
N ALA A 93 -6.79 18.75 -1.64
CA ALA A 93 -5.89 19.87 -1.44
C ALA A 93 -6.59 21.12 -1.95
N SER A 94 -7.03 21.99 -1.04
CA SER A 94 -7.75 23.21 -1.40
C SER A 94 -6.84 24.43 -1.30
N PRO A 95 -6.65 25.21 -2.39
CA PRO A 95 -5.86 26.42 -2.33
C PRO A 95 -6.60 27.51 -1.53
N GLN A 96 -5.83 28.28 -0.78
CA GLN A 96 -6.24 29.45 0.00
C GLN A 96 -5.28 30.58 -0.33
N TYR A 97 -5.75 31.57 -1.09
CA TYR A 97 -4.95 32.75 -1.43
C TYR A 97 -4.91 33.68 -0.22
N VAL A 98 -3.70 33.99 0.25
CA VAL A 98 -3.51 34.92 1.39
C VAL A 98 -2.99 36.27 0.92
N SER A 99 -2.19 36.29 -0.15
CA SER A 99 -1.81 37.51 -0.86
C SER A 99 -1.43 37.19 -2.31
N ASN A 100 -1.10 38.21 -3.11
CA ASN A 100 -0.59 38.00 -4.47
C ASN A 100 0.71 37.18 -4.51
N SER A 101 1.50 37.21 -3.43
CA SER A 101 2.78 36.50 -3.34
C SER A 101 2.72 35.20 -2.54
N LYS A 102 1.58 34.87 -1.89
CA LYS A 102 1.46 33.73 -0.99
C LYS A 102 0.15 32.97 -1.10
N MET A 103 0.27 31.64 -1.12
CA MET A 103 -0.84 30.70 -1.13
C MET A 103 -0.61 29.59 -0.10
N PHE A 104 -1.69 29.12 0.52
CA PHE A 104 -1.68 27.89 1.32
C PHE A 104 -2.47 26.79 0.63
N PHE A 105 -2.03 25.55 0.80
CA PHE A 105 -2.86 24.38 0.51
C PHE A 105 -3.30 23.75 1.80
N ASP A 106 -4.61 23.78 2.05
CA ASP A 106 -5.24 23.05 3.13
C ASP A 106 -5.45 21.60 2.69
N LEU A 107 -4.67 20.70 3.28
CA LEU A 107 -4.69 19.27 2.98
C LEU A 107 -5.68 18.59 3.92
N LYS A 108 -6.66 17.90 3.35
CA LYS A 108 -7.58 17.03 4.09
C LYS A 108 -7.47 15.60 3.61
N VAL A 109 -7.44 14.69 4.57
CA VAL A 109 -7.57 13.24 4.34
C VAL A 109 -8.76 12.79 5.16
N ASP A 110 -9.72 12.11 4.53
CA ASP A 110 -10.94 11.61 5.18
C ASP A 110 -11.72 12.71 5.92
N ASN A 111 -11.87 13.86 5.24
CA ASN A 111 -12.48 15.10 5.76
C ASN A 111 -11.80 15.72 6.99
N ARG A 112 -10.67 15.18 7.45
CA ARG A 112 -9.87 15.74 8.56
C ARG A 112 -8.75 16.61 8.02
N LYS A 113 -8.60 17.80 8.59
CA LYS A 113 -7.47 18.69 8.27
C LYS A 113 -6.18 18.05 8.77
N TYR A 114 -5.26 17.79 7.84
CA TYR A 114 -3.98 17.17 8.13
C TYR A 114 -2.91 18.22 8.39
N LYS A 115 -2.74 19.13 7.43
CA LYS A 115 -1.69 20.16 7.44
C LYS A 115 -2.09 21.29 6.49
N SER A 116 -1.54 22.48 6.73
CA SER A 116 -1.53 23.57 5.76
C SER A 116 -0.09 23.76 5.27
N LYS A 117 0.13 23.85 3.96
CA LYS A 117 1.46 24.03 3.36
C LYS A 117 1.51 25.35 2.61
N GLU A 118 2.43 26.23 3.01
CA GLU A 118 2.66 27.53 2.37
C GLU A 118 3.51 27.37 1.10
N TYR A 119 3.14 28.12 0.07
CA TYR A 119 3.92 28.31 -1.15
C TYR A 119 3.96 29.80 -1.49
N MET A 120 5.09 30.23 -2.06
CA MET A 120 5.16 31.50 -2.76
C MET A 120 4.48 31.35 -4.12
N THR A 121 3.62 32.28 -4.53
CA THR A 121 2.87 32.18 -5.80
C THR A 121 3.81 32.01 -6.99
N ASP A 122 4.92 32.75 -7.01
CA ASP A 122 5.92 32.69 -8.07
C ASP A 122 6.60 31.32 -8.19
N SER A 123 6.68 30.53 -7.11
CA SER A 123 7.28 29.19 -7.16
C SER A 123 6.34 28.12 -7.74
N LEU A 124 5.07 28.48 -7.97
CA LEU A 124 4.06 27.63 -8.59
C LEU A 124 3.83 27.94 -10.08
N VAL A 125 4.37 29.06 -10.59
CA VAL A 125 4.19 29.46 -11.98
C VAL A 125 4.80 28.40 -12.91
N GLY A 126 3.97 27.80 -13.76
CA GLY A 126 4.37 26.75 -14.70
C GLY A 126 4.68 25.39 -14.03
N ARG A 127 4.34 25.19 -12.76
CA ARG A 127 4.54 23.94 -12.03
C ARG A 127 3.21 23.28 -11.68
N ASP A 128 3.04 22.04 -12.10
CA ASP A 128 1.92 21.21 -11.65
C ASP A 128 2.21 20.60 -10.27
N LEU A 129 1.30 20.85 -9.32
CA LEU A 129 1.34 20.19 -8.02
C LEU A 129 0.96 18.73 -8.19
N THR A 130 1.88 17.86 -7.78
CA THR A 130 1.71 16.41 -7.92
C THR A 130 1.04 15.85 -6.67
N TYR A 131 -0.12 15.21 -6.82
CA TYR A 131 -0.80 14.56 -5.69
C TYR A 131 -1.63 13.34 -6.10
N GLY A 132 -1.90 12.46 -5.14
CA GLY A 132 -2.78 11.30 -5.37
C GLY A 132 -2.57 10.14 -4.39
N PHE A 133 -3.38 9.10 -4.55
CA PHE A 133 -3.25 7.84 -3.82
C PHE A 133 -2.17 6.95 -4.41
N ILE A 134 -1.37 6.36 -3.54
CA ILE A 134 -0.11 5.71 -3.92
C ILE A 134 -0.14 4.23 -3.64
N ALA A 135 -0.53 3.89 -2.42
CA ALA A 135 -0.63 2.52 -1.97
C ALA A 135 -1.77 2.44 -0.99
N SER A 136 -2.50 1.34 -1.02
CA SER A 136 -3.36 0.94 0.08
C SER A 136 -2.69 -0.22 0.79
N PHE A 137 -2.57 -0.18 2.12
CA PHE A 137 -2.12 -1.30 2.92
C PHE A 137 -3.30 -1.87 3.69
N HIS A 138 -3.52 -3.17 3.59
CA HIS A 138 -4.57 -3.85 4.34
C HIS A 138 -4.04 -5.06 5.12
N THR A 139 -4.88 -5.55 6.01
CA THR A 139 -4.67 -6.76 6.82
C THR A 139 -5.73 -7.79 6.48
N HIS A 140 -5.41 -9.06 6.63
CA HIS A 140 -6.39 -10.14 6.64
C HIS A 140 -6.55 -10.69 8.06
N PRO A 141 -7.79 -11.03 8.48
CA PRO A 141 -7.99 -11.70 9.76
C PRO A 141 -7.37 -13.09 9.72
N LYS A 142 -6.84 -13.45 10.87
CA LYS A 142 -6.26 -14.75 11.10
C LYS A 142 -7.34 -15.83 11.10
N ARG A 143 -7.15 -16.90 10.34
CA ARG A 143 -7.99 -18.10 10.36
C ARG A 143 -7.33 -19.18 11.20
N ILE A 144 -8.12 -19.85 12.05
CA ILE A 144 -7.64 -20.99 12.86
C ILE A 144 -8.14 -22.27 12.19
N ILE A 145 -7.21 -23.08 11.68
CA ILE A 145 -7.48 -24.39 11.07
C ILE A 145 -6.67 -25.43 11.80
N GLN A 146 -7.32 -26.42 12.41
CA GLN A 146 -6.67 -27.56 13.07
C GLN A 146 -5.52 -27.14 14.00
N THR A 147 -5.75 -26.15 14.88
CA THR A 147 -4.79 -25.52 15.82
C THR A 147 -3.71 -24.63 15.20
N LYS A 148 -3.53 -24.66 13.88
CA LYS A 148 -2.66 -23.76 13.14
C LYS A 148 -3.38 -22.47 12.79
N SER A 149 -2.54 -21.47 12.58
CA SER A 149 -2.87 -20.07 12.52
C SER A 149 -2.41 -19.56 11.16
N ILE A 150 -3.34 -19.21 10.28
CA ILE A 150 -3.06 -18.94 8.86
C ILE A 150 -3.60 -17.56 8.51
N TYR A 151 -2.92 -16.85 7.64
CA TYR A 151 -3.42 -15.61 7.06
C TYR A 151 -3.60 -15.85 5.55
N SER A 152 -4.69 -15.38 4.94
CA SER A 152 -4.78 -15.45 3.47
C SER A 152 -3.74 -14.55 2.83
N PHE A 153 -3.16 -15.00 1.71
CA PHE A 153 -2.42 -14.11 0.81
C PHE A 153 -3.39 -13.16 0.07
N TYR A 154 -2.95 -12.43 -0.95
CA TYR A 154 -3.84 -11.55 -1.73
C TYR A 154 -5.04 -12.30 -2.32
N SER A 155 -6.23 -11.71 -2.19
CA SER A 155 -7.45 -12.20 -2.80
C SER A 155 -7.57 -11.76 -4.27
N VAL A 156 -8.47 -12.39 -5.03
CA VAL A 156 -8.85 -11.91 -6.37
C VAL A 156 -9.36 -10.47 -6.30
N ALA A 157 -10.11 -10.10 -5.26
CA ALA A 157 -10.64 -8.75 -5.09
C ALA A 157 -9.52 -7.71 -4.86
N ASP A 158 -8.47 -8.10 -4.12
CA ASP A 158 -7.30 -7.24 -3.86
C ASP A 158 -6.60 -6.92 -5.18
N LEU A 159 -6.31 -7.95 -5.98
CA LEU A 159 -5.60 -7.79 -7.25
C LEU A 159 -6.47 -7.14 -8.33
N THR A 160 -7.78 -7.37 -8.30
CA THR A 160 -8.74 -6.62 -9.15
C THR A 160 -8.70 -5.14 -8.82
N SER A 161 -8.70 -4.79 -7.53
CA SER A 161 -8.63 -3.40 -7.06
C SER A 161 -7.30 -2.75 -7.41
N LEU A 162 -6.20 -3.49 -7.34
CA LEU A 162 -4.89 -3.04 -7.82
C LEU A 162 -4.94 -2.78 -9.34
N ILE A 163 -5.27 -3.79 -10.14
CA ILE A 163 -5.12 -3.76 -11.60
C ILE A 163 -6.05 -2.71 -12.22
N TYR A 164 -7.33 -2.71 -11.85
CA TYR A 164 -8.32 -1.80 -12.43
C TYR A 164 -8.49 -0.48 -11.65
N GLY A 165 -7.98 -0.39 -10.42
CA GLY A 165 -8.01 0.85 -9.64
C GLY A 165 -6.97 1.88 -10.09
N ASN A 166 -7.01 3.07 -9.50
CA ASN A 166 -6.05 4.14 -9.83
C ASN A 166 -4.73 4.05 -9.05
N ILE A 167 -4.67 3.19 -8.02
CA ILE A 167 -3.47 3.03 -7.20
C ILE A 167 -2.41 2.16 -7.91
N PRO A 168 -1.12 2.54 -7.88
CA PRO A 168 -0.05 1.72 -8.43
C PRO A 168 0.27 0.46 -7.61
N MET A 169 -0.06 0.46 -6.31
CA MET A 169 0.43 -0.53 -5.37
C MET A 169 -0.65 -0.91 -4.37
N ILE A 170 -0.65 -2.16 -3.94
CA ILE A 170 -1.43 -2.64 -2.80
C ILE A 170 -0.53 -3.45 -1.87
N GLY A 171 -0.58 -3.16 -0.58
CA GLY A 171 0.24 -3.75 0.44
C GLY A 171 -0.58 -4.68 1.32
N LEU A 172 -0.02 -5.83 1.67
CA LEU A 172 -0.63 -6.77 2.60
C LEU A 172 0.28 -6.91 3.82
N ILE A 173 -0.28 -6.71 5.00
CA ILE A 173 0.39 -7.06 6.25
C ILE A 173 0.01 -8.49 6.58
N TRP A 174 1.01 -9.36 6.55
CA TRP A 174 0.81 -10.80 6.57
C TRP A 174 1.71 -11.44 7.64
N GLY A 175 1.12 -11.80 8.78
CA GLY A 175 1.86 -12.18 9.97
C GLY A 175 2.86 -11.10 10.41
N ASN A 176 4.16 -11.42 10.35
CA ASN A 176 5.26 -10.50 10.66
C ASN A 176 5.95 -9.92 9.40
N SER A 177 5.33 -10.04 8.22
CA SER A 177 5.89 -9.56 6.96
C SER A 177 5.02 -8.48 6.32
N TYR A 178 5.66 -7.63 5.52
CA TYR A 178 4.98 -6.75 4.57
C TYR A 178 5.16 -7.28 3.18
N TRP A 179 4.06 -7.36 2.47
CA TRP A 179 4.03 -7.61 1.03
C TRP A 179 3.54 -6.37 0.33
N LEU A 180 4.10 -6.11 -0.85
CA LEU A 180 3.67 -5.03 -1.72
C LEU A 180 3.57 -5.59 -3.13
N ALA A 181 2.36 -5.63 -3.66
CA ALA A 181 2.10 -5.94 -5.05
C ALA A 181 2.00 -4.64 -5.85
N CYS A 182 2.77 -4.55 -6.92
CA CYS A 182 2.85 -3.40 -7.80
C CYS A 182 2.39 -3.81 -9.19
N LYS A 183 1.54 -2.99 -9.81
CA LYS A 183 1.11 -3.24 -11.18
C LYS A 183 2.04 -2.64 -12.22
N SER A 184 2.08 -3.28 -13.36
CA SER A 184 2.56 -2.75 -14.63
C SER A 184 1.38 -2.48 -15.56
N SER A 185 1.65 -1.93 -16.73
CA SER A 185 0.66 -1.72 -17.78
C SER A 185 0.10 -3.02 -18.38
N SER A 186 0.80 -4.14 -18.22
CA SER A 186 0.39 -5.44 -18.76
C SER A 186 -0.09 -6.42 -17.68
N SER A 187 -0.18 -5.98 -16.42
CA SER A 187 -0.63 -6.83 -15.31
C SER A 187 -1.99 -7.47 -15.55
N LYS A 188 -2.09 -8.76 -15.22
CA LYS A 188 -3.32 -9.55 -15.32
C LYS A 188 -3.69 -10.13 -13.96
N ILE A 189 -4.97 -10.43 -13.78
CA ILE A 189 -5.46 -11.08 -12.55
C ILE A 189 -5.05 -12.56 -12.62
N PRO A 190 -4.28 -13.06 -11.64
CA PRO A 190 -4.03 -14.49 -11.51
C PRO A 190 -5.34 -15.25 -11.22
N PRO A 191 -5.52 -16.45 -11.79
CA PRO A 191 -6.60 -17.36 -11.44
C PRO A 191 -6.71 -17.65 -9.93
N LEU A 192 -7.92 -17.93 -9.46
CA LEU A 192 -8.20 -18.17 -8.04
C LEU A 192 -7.43 -19.37 -7.47
N ASP A 193 -7.31 -20.45 -8.23
CA ASP A 193 -6.58 -21.66 -7.86
C ASP A 193 -5.09 -21.39 -7.60
N VAL A 194 -4.48 -20.49 -8.37
CA VAL A 194 -3.09 -20.03 -8.14
C VAL A 194 -2.98 -19.27 -6.82
N LEU A 195 -3.92 -18.39 -6.50
CA LEU A 195 -3.90 -17.63 -5.24
C LEU A 195 -4.18 -18.53 -4.01
N ASP A 196 -5.07 -19.50 -4.17
CA ASP A 196 -5.37 -20.50 -3.15
C ASP A 196 -4.16 -21.42 -2.89
N LEU A 197 -3.41 -21.78 -3.94
CA LEU A 197 -2.18 -22.56 -3.83
C LEU A 197 -1.15 -21.83 -2.97
N ILE A 198 -0.97 -20.52 -3.16
CA ILE A 198 -0.04 -19.70 -2.39
C ILE A 198 -0.47 -19.60 -0.91
N THR A 199 -1.78 -19.42 -0.68
CA THR A 199 -2.32 -19.41 0.68
C THR A 199 -2.13 -20.75 1.38
N LYS A 200 -2.29 -21.87 0.67
CA LYS A 200 -2.04 -23.22 1.19
C LYS A 200 -0.55 -23.44 1.47
N GLU A 201 0.34 -22.89 0.66
CA GLU A 201 1.79 -23.03 0.89
C GLU A 201 2.23 -22.40 2.22
N GLU A 202 1.62 -21.29 2.63
CA GLU A 202 1.90 -20.71 3.96
C GLU A 202 1.65 -21.73 5.08
N PHE A 203 0.56 -22.50 4.98
CA PHE A 203 0.21 -23.50 5.98
C PHE A 203 1.23 -24.64 6.08
N GLN A 204 1.87 -24.98 4.96
CA GLN A 204 2.79 -26.10 4.85
C GLN A 204 4.23 -25.68 5.17
N SER A 205 4.71 -24.61 4.55
CA SER A 205 6.12 -24.23 4.47
C SER A 205 6.42 -22.83 5.04
N GLY A 206 5.39 -22.06 5.38
CA GLY A 206 5.52 -20.69 5.87
C GLY A 206 6.00 -19.69 4.81
N ILE A 207 6.56 -18.56 5.25
CA ILE A 207 6.95 -17.44 4.37
C ILE A 207 7.96 -17.83 3.28
N PRO A 208 9.02 -18.63 3.54
CA PRO A 208 9.97 -19.00 2.49
C PRO A 208 9.31 -19.74 1.32
N GLY A 209 8.45 -20.72 1.59
CA GLY A 209 7.72 -21.44 0.55
C GLY A 209 6.81 -20.53 -0.28
N VAL A 210 6.22 -19.53 0.37
CA VAL A 210 5.37 -18.54 -0.31
C VAL A 210 6.16 -17.65 -1.25
N ILE A 211 7.38 -17.25 -0.89
CA ILE A 211 8.26 -16.49 -1.80
C ILE A 211 8.53 -17.32 -3.06
N ASP A 212 8.82 -18.61 -2.91
CA ASP A 212 9.08 -19.48 -4.06
C ASP A 212 7.83 -19.65 -4.92
N MET A 213 6.66 -19.80 -4.30
CA MET A 213 5.39 -19.88 -5.03
C MET A 213 5.05 -18.60 -5.78
N VAL A 214 5.32 -17.42 -5.19
CA VAL A 214 5.14 -16.13 -5.85
C VAL A 214 6.05 -16.03 -7.08
N LYS A 215 7.31 -16.44 -6.97
CA LYS A 215 8.25 -16.45 -8.12
C LYS A 215 7.80 -17.36 -9.24
N GLN A 216 7.39 -18.58 -8.89
CA GLN A 216 7.00 -19.60 -9.87
C GLN A 216 5.67 -19.28 -10.55
N ASN A 217 4.72 -18.71 -9.81
CA ASN A 217 3.35 -18.63 -10.28
C ASN A 217 2.84 -17.22 -10.52
N LEU A 218 3.30 -16.17 -9.81
CA LEU A 218 2.71 -14.84 -9.94
C LEU A 218 3.44 -13.89 -10.87
N LEU A 219 4.75 -14.08 -11.08
CA LEU A 219 5.54 -13.17 -11.92
C LEU A 219 5.12 -13.21 -13.40
N MET A 220 4.54 -14.32 -13.86
CA MET A 220 4.03 -14.48 -15.23
C MET A 220 2.79 -13.61 -15.52
N TYR A 221 2.18 -13.02 -14.50
CA TYR A 221 1.02 -12.11 -14.63
C TYR A 221 1.44 -10.64 -14.66
N ASP A 222 2.72 -10.36 -14.92
CA ASP A 222 3.30 -9.02 -15.01
C ASP A 222 3.05 -8.16 -13.76
N LEU A 223 2.99 -8.81 -12.59
CA LEU A 223 2.94 -8.18 -11.27
C LEU A 223 4.34 -8.19 -10.67
N VAL A 224 4.73 -7.10 -10.00
CA VAL A 224 5.99 -7.02 -9.25
C VAL A 224 5.68 -7.11 -7.77
N PHE A 225 6.32 -8.04 -7.08
CA PHE A 225 6.14 -8.24 -5.65
C PHE A 225 7.38 -7.80 -4.88
N TYR A 226 7.15 -7.19 -3.73
CA TYR A 226 8.20 -6.93 -2.75
C TYR A 226 7.82 -7.52 -1.41
N GLN A 227 8.83 -7.94 -0.65
CA GLN A 227 8.68 -8.40 0.73
C GLN A 227 9.68 -7.75 1.68
N ALA A 228 9.26 -7.54 2.92
CA ALA A 228 10.13 -7.16 4.03
C ALA A 228 9.75 -7.90 5.32
N SER A 229 10.75 -8.38 6.05
CA SER A 229 10.63 -8.88 7.42
C SER A 229 10.81 -7.75 8.43
N LEU A 230 9.72 -7.05 8.76
CA LEU A 230 9.68 -5.96 9.75
C LEU A 230 10.65 -4.77 9.52
N GLY A 231 11.39 -4.70 8.41
CA GLY A 231 12.23 -3.57 8.04
C GLY A 231 11.45 -2.43 7.37
N ASN A 232 12.14 -1.32 7.12
CA ASN A 232 11.64 -0.20 6.30
C ASN A 232 12.08 -0.31 4.83
N ILE A 233 12.72 -1.42 4.46
CA ILE A 233 13.21 -1.69 3.11
C ILE A 233 12.53 -2.96 2.62
N LEU A 234 11.75 -2.84 1.55
CA LEU A 234 11.19 -3.97 0.83
C LEU A 234 12.11 -4.36 -0.32
N ARG A 235 12.24 -5.66 -0.53
CA ARG A 235 13.09 -6.26 -1.57
C ARG A 235 12.20 -6.92 -2.60
N ARG A 236 12.51 -6.67 -3.87
CA ARG A 236 11.83 -7.32 -4.99
C ARG A 236 12.04 -8.83 -4.91
N ILE A 237 10.96 -9.57 -5.19
CA ILE A 237 10.93 -11.03 -5.28
C ILE A 237 11.18 -11.46 -6.72
#